data_AF-A0A2E9NR64-F1
#
_entry.id   AF-A0A2E9NR64-F1
#
_cell.length_a   1.000
_cell.length_b   1.000
_cell.length_c   1.000
_cell.angle_alpha   90.00
_cell.angle_beta   90.00
_cell.angle_gamma   90.00
#
_symmetry.space_group_name_H-M   'P 1'
#
loop_
_entity.id
_entity.type
_entity.pdbx_description
1 polymer ?
#
loop_
_entity_poly.entity_id
_entity_poly.type
_entity_poly.pdbx_seq_one_letter_code
_entity_poly.pdbx_strand_id
1 'polypeptide(L)'
;MYMTTNQAKSGFLLAILALSLSQGTMAFDVAGLRLNDSVDDFQNLVSPAKEYLTITHDREGKIVRIFYQQEGLPNDLKTQTKLVNRICDKYGRVTSCSLALSEINSRDRNFLRFFHLYRDEGENQELRARIRRTKIISLTPELTVEIDLVNSTYAKKLRDQKSTASDLIDF
;
A
#
# COMPACT_ATOMS: atom_id res chain seq x y z
N MET A 1 66.95 -13.16 -42.21
CA MET A 1 66.72 -11.98 -41.35
C MET A 1 65.23 -11.80 -41.26
N TYR A 2 64.66 -12.04 -40.07
CA TYR A 2 63.23 -12.25 -39.86
C TYR A 2 62.45 -10.92 -39.84
N MET A 3 61.31 -10.88 -40.53
CA MET A 3 60.23 -9.92 -40.31
C MET A 3 58.93 -10.71 -40.25
N THR A 4 58.37 -10.85 -39.04
CA THR A 4 56.97 -11.22 -38.84
C THR A 4 56.38 -10.31 -37.77
N THR A 5 55.43 -9.48 -38.22
CA THR A 5 54.66 -8.50 -37.47
C THR A 5 53.52 -9.16 -36.66
N ASN A 6 53.48 -8.82 -35.38
CA ASN A 6 52.35 -8.69 -34.45
C ASN A 6 51.05 -9.48 -34.69
N GLN A 7 50.81 -10.49 -33.83
CA GLN A 7 49.47 -10.97 -33.50
C GLN A 7 48.80 -10.01 -32.49
N ALA A 8 47.72 -9.34 -32.90
CA ALA A 8 46.77 -8.73 -31.97
C ALA A 8 45.77 -9.81 -31.49
N LYS A 9 45.91 -10.27 -30.25
CA LYS A 9 44.89 -11.10 -29.60
C LYS A 9 43.68 -10.23 -29.24
N SER A 10 42.62 -10.39 -30.03
CA SER A 10 41.28 -9.90 -29.69
C SER A 10 40.73 -10.71 -28.52
N GLY A 11 40.73 -10.12 -27.32
CA GLY A 11 40.04 -10.63 -26.14
C GLY A 11 38.71 -9.91 -26.00
N PHE A 12 37.66 -10.44 -26.63
CA PHE A 12 36.29 -9.95 -26.49
C PHE A 12 35.73 -10.43 -25.14
N LEU A 13 35.91 -9.64 -24.08
CA LEU A 13 35.28 -9.87 -22.78
C LEU A 13 33.87 -9.28 -22.80
N LEU A 14 32.88 -10.14 -23.02
CA LEU A 14 31.46 -9.84 -22.78
C LEU A 14 31.25 -9.67 -21.27
N ALA A 15 31.27 -8.43 -20.78
CA ALA A 15 30.81 -8.10 -19.45
C ALA A 15 29.28 -8.19 -19.42
N ILE A 16 28.77 -9.33 -18.94
CA ILE A 16 27.35 -9.50 -18.64
C ILE A 16 27.07 -8.72 -17.35
N LEU A 17 26.56 -7.48 -17.48
CA LEU A 17 25.93 -6.79 -16.37
C LEU A 17 24.61 -7.51 -16.06
N ALA A 18 24.65 -8.43 -15.10
CA ALA A 18 23.45 -8.88 -14.42
C ALA A 18 22.91 -7.71 -13.60
N LEU A 19 21.92 -6.98 -14.14
CA LEU A 19 21.06 -6.13 -13.32
C LEU A 19 20.28 -7.05 -12.38
N SER A 20 20.83 -7.29 -11.20
CA SER A 20 20.03 -7.70 -10.05
C SER A 20 19.14 -6.50 -9.71
N LEU A 21 17.93 -6.49 -10.27
CA LEU A 21 16.82 -5.75 -9.68
C LEU A 21 16.67 -6.33 -8.28
N SER A 22 17.30 -5.70 -7.28
CA SER A 22 16.90 -5.89 -5.91
C SER A 22 15.42 -5.52 -5.89
N GLN A 23 14.55 -6.52 -5.84
CA GLN A 23 13.17 -6.33 -5.47
C GLN A 23 13.26 -5.76 -4.06
N GLY A 24 13.21 -4.43 -3.96
CA GLY A 24 13.19 -3.75 -2.68
C GLY A 24 12.01 -4.34 -1.95
N THR A 25 12.28 -5.06 -0.85
CA THR A 25 11.25 -5.66 -0.02
C THR A 25 10.29 -4.55 0.34
N MET A 26 9.07 -4.60 -0.20
CA MET A 26 8.07 -3.57 0.07
C MET A 26 7.86 -3.54 1.57
N ALA A 27 8.20 -2.43 2.21
CA ALA A 27 7.99 -2.29 3.64
C ALA A 27 6.47 -2.17 3.87
N PHE A 28 5.86 -3.24 4.37
CA PHE A 28 4.47 -3.22 4.83
C PHE A 28 4.40 -2.44 6.15
N ASP A 29 4.40 -1.11 6.00
CA ASP A 29 4.22 -0.16 7.08
C ASP A 29 3.14 0.87 6.73
N VAL A 30 2.52 1.45 7.76
CA VAL A 30 1.60 2.58 7.64
C VAL A 30 2.15 3.74 8.44
N ALA A 31 2.51 4.81 7.72
CA ALA A 31 3.15 6.00 8.29
C ALA A 31 4.39 5.73 9.18
N GLY A 32 5.18 4.71 8.84
CA GLY A 32 6.39 4.32 9.56
C GLY A 32 6.19 3.24 10.62
N LEU A 33 4.94 2.88 10.94
CA LEU A 33 4.62 1.80 11.89
C LEU A 33 4.35 0.48 11.19
N ARG A 34 4.79 -0.61 11.81
CA ARG A 34 4.68 -1.98 11.34
C ARG A 34 3.89 -2.83 12.34
N LEU A 35 3.40 -3.96 11.88
CA LEU A 35 2.89 -4.99 12.79
C LEU A 35 4.03 -5.49 13.70
N ASN A 36 3.68 -5.89 14.92
CA ASN A 36 4.58 -6.26 16.02
C ASN A 36 5.44 -5.12 16.61
N ASP A 37 5.33 -3.90 16.10
CA ASP A 37 5.80 -2.72 16.84
C ASP A 37 5.04 -2.63 18.17
N SER A 38 5.64 -1.97 19.17
CA SER A 38 5.03 -1.79 20.47
C SER A 38 4.05 -0.62 20.47
N VAL A 39 3.15 -0.59 21.46
CA VAL A 39 2.32 0.59 21.72
C VAL A 39 3.18 1.84 21.97
N ASP A 40 4.34 1.68 22.61
CA ASP A 40 5.27 2.80 22.87
C ASP A 40 5.84 3.39 21.58
N ASP A 41 6.11 2.57 20.56
CA ASP A 41 6.54 3.05 19.24
C ASP A 41 5.47 3.94 18.59
N PHE A 42 4.19 3.57 18.71
CA PHE A 42 3.08 4.43 18.29
C PHE A 42 3.00 5.71 19.13
N GLN A 43 3.18 5.63 20.45
CA GLN A 43 3.14 6.82 21.30
C GLN A 43 4.28 7.81 21.00
N ASN A 44 5.45 7.30 20.64
CA ASN A 44 6.61 8.11 20.30
C ASN A 44 6.67 8.51 18.81
N LEU A 45 5.70 8.11 17.99
CA LEU A 45 5.66 8.44 16.56
C LEU A 45 5.57 9.96 16.35
N VAL A 46 6.65 10.54 15.81
CA VAL A 46 6.70 11.95 15.38
C VAL A 46 6.27 12.05 13.93
N SER A 47 4.96 12.10 13.70
CA SER A 47 4.40 12.22 12.35
C SER A 47 3.03 12.92 12.41
N PRO A 48 2.74 13.86 11.49
CA PRO A 48 1.39 14.42 11.39
C PRO A 48 0.34 13.34 11.08
N ALA A 49 0.74 12.21 10.47
CA ALA A 49 -0.17 11.10 10.21
C ALA A 49 -0.72 10.45 11.50
N LYS A 50 -0.10 10.66 12.66
CA LYS A 50 -0.49 10.06 13.94
C LYS A 50 -1.94 10.38 14.32
N GLU A 51 -2.43 11.58 14.00
CA GLU A 51 -3.82 11.98 14.30
C GLU A 51 -4.87 11.16 13.53
N TYR A 52 -4.48 10.54 12.42
CA TYR A 52 -5.34 9.74 11.55
C TYR A 52 -5.17 8.23 11.80
N LEU A 53 -4.34 7.84 12.75
CA LEU A 53 -4.02 6.45 13.04
C LEU A 53 -4.80 5.91 14.24
N THR A 54 -5.36 4.73 14.06
CA THR A 54 -5.86 3.87 15.13
C THR A 54 -5.07 2.57 15.10
N ILE A 55 -4.50 2.18 16.25
CA ILE A 55 -3.85 0.88 16.41
C ILE A 55 -4.73 -0.08 17.19
N THR A 56 -4.57 -1.38 16.94
CA THR A 56 -5.04 -2.45 17.83
C THR A 56 -3.85 -3.30 18.20
N HIS A 57 -3.73 -3.66 19.48
CA HIS A 57 -2.63 -4.46 19.99
C HIS A 57 -3.14 -5.72 20.70
N ASP A 58 -2.27 -6.70 20.85
CA ASP A 58 -2.52 -7.89 21.66
C ASP A 58 -2.28 -7.65 23.16
N ARG A 59 -2.33 -8.72 23.96
CA ARG A 59 -2.13 -8.66 25.42
C ARG A 59 -0.71 -8.30 25.83
N GLU A 60 0.26 -8.50 24.94
CA GLU A 60 1.68 -8.19 25.17
C GLU A 60 2.02 -6.75 24.73
N GLY A 61 1.02 -6.01 24.24
CA GLY A 61 1.20 -4.65 23.74
C GLY A 61 1.85 -4.60 22.35
N LYS A 62 1.79 -5.69 21.59
CA LYS A 62 2.26 -5.75 20.20
C LYS A 62 1.14 -5.40 19.24
N ILE A 63 1.43 -4.52 18.29
CA ILE A 63 0.44 -4.04 17.32
C ILE A 63 0.08 -5.17 16.35
N VAL A 64 -1.21 -5.49 16.26
CA VAL A 64 -1.77 -6.50 15.36
C VAL A 64 -2.61 -5.90 14.22
N ARG A 65 -2.95 -4.61 14.32
CA ARG A 65 -3.62 -3.83 13.29
C ARG A 65 -3.22 -2.36 13.37
N ILE A 66 -2.98 -1.75 12.21
CA ILE A 66 -2.77 -0.32 12.03
C ILE A 66 -3.77 0.17 11.00
N PHE A 67 -4.65 1.07 11.41
CA PHE A 67 -5.67 1.65 10.55
C PHE A 67 -5.43 3.16 10.41
N TYR A 68 -5.19 3.61 9.19
CA TYR A 68 -5.12 5.02 8.83
C TYR A 68 -6.41 5.43 8.13
N GLN A 69 -7.04 6.50 8.60
CA GLN A 69 -8.19 7.10 7.93
C GLN A 69 -8.08 8.62 7.93
N GLN A 70 -8.00 9.19 6.74
CA GLN A 70 -8.04 10.64 6.55
C GLN A 70 -9.24 11.02 5.69
N GLU A 71 -10.11 11.85 6.23
CA GLU A 71 -11.31 12.38 5.57
C GLU A 71 -11.13 13.84 5.16
N GLY A 72 -12.10 14.38 4.42
CA GLY A 72 -12.13 15.80 4.07
C GLY A 72 -11.09 16.22 3.03
N LEU A 73 -10.50 15.27 2.29
CA LEU A 73 -9.49 15.57 1.29
C LEU A 73 -10.13 16.19 0.04
N PRO A 74 -9.47 17.16 -0.62
CA PRO A 74 -9.96 17.73 -1.87
C PRO A 74 -10.18 16.67 -2.95
N ASN A 75 -11.33 16.73 -3.63
CA ASN A 75 -11.66 15.82 -4.73
C ASN A 75 -11.30 16.40 -6.10
N ASP A 76 -10.11 16.97 -6.23
CA ASP A 76 -9.59 17.48 -7.49
C ASP A 76 -8.63 16.47 -8.16
N LEU A 77 -8.39 16.66 -9.46
CA LEU A 77 -7.53 15.80 -10.29
C LEU A 77 -6.14 15.60 -9.67
N LYS A 78 -5.51 16.69 -9.22
CA LYS A 78 -4.14 16.65 -8.68
C LYS A 78 -4.09 15.83 -7.40
N THR A 79 -5.06 16.02 -6.51
CA THR A 79 -5.17 15.28 -5.25
C THR A 79 -5.42 13.79 -5.50
N GLN A 80 -6.37 13.43 -6.37
CA GLN A 80 -6.64 12.04 -6.73
C GLN A 80 -5.41 11.33 -7.30
N THR A 81 -4.76 11.92 -8.31
CA THR A 81 -3.55 11.35 -8.93
C THR A 81 -2.43 11.18 -7.92
N LYS A 82 -2.21 12.18 -7.04
CA LYS A 82 -1.18 12.11 -6.00
C LYS A 82 -1.45 10.98 -5.01
N LEU A 83 -2.70 10.78 -4.59
CA LEU A 83 -3.06 9.73 -3.64
C LEU A 83 -2.89 8.33 -4.25
N VAL A 84 -3.39 8.10 -5.46
CA VAL A 84 -3.22 6.81 -6.15
C VAL A 84 -1.74 6.50 -6.36
N ASN A 85 -0.96 7.44 -6.88
CA ASN A 85 0.48 7.24 -7.07
C ASN A 85 1.18 6.96 -5.74
N ARG A 86 0.89 7.71 -4.68
CA ARG A 86 1.53 7.50 -3.38
C ARG A 86 1.29 6.08 -2.83
N ILE A 87 0.06 5.56 -2.94
CA ILE A 87 -0.26 4.20 -2.51
C ILE A 87 0.46 3.18 -3.40
N CYS A 88 0.33 3.32 -4.72
CA CYS A 88 0.87 2.37 -5.69
C CYS A 88 2.40 2.36 -5.75
N ASP A 89 3.06 3.49 -5.57
CA ASP A 89 4.51 3.57 -5.53
C ASP A 89 5.05 3.03 -4.21
N LYS A 90 4.29 3.13 -3.10
CA LYS A 90 4.69 2.59 -1.80
C LYS A 90 4.48 1.08 -1.69
N TYR A 91 3.31 0.59 -2.07
CA TYR A 91 2.89 -0.80 -1.83
C TYR A 91 2.93 -1.69 -3.08
N GLY A 92 3.38 -1.14 -4.21
CA GLY A 92 3.51 -1.87 -5.47
C GLY A 92 2.44 -1.49 -6.50
N ARG A 93 2.89 -1.39 -7.75
CA ARG A 93 2.04 -1.07 -8.88
C ARG A 93 1.30 -2.32 -9.34
N VAL A 94 -0.02 -2.24 -9.32
CA VAL A 94 -0.96 -3.32 -9.66
C VAL A 94 -1.97 -2.84 -10.70
N THR A 95 -2.73 -3.75 -11.30
CA THR A 95 -3.75 -3.40 -12.30
C THR A 95 -4.73 -2.34 -11.80
N SER A 96 -5.13 -2.39 -10.52
CA SER A 96 -6.01 -1.41 -9.90
C SER A 96 -5.42 0.02 -9.90
N CYS A 97 -4.10 0.17 -9.90
CA CYS A 97 -3.42 1.47 -10.03
C CYS A 97 -3.63 2.07 -11.42
N SER A 98 -3.37 1.28 -12.46
CA SER A 98 -3.52 1.72 -13.85
C SER A 98 -4.97 2.03 -14.18
N LEU A 99 -5.91 1.21 -13.70
CA LEU A 99 -7.35 1.46 -13.86
C LEU A 99 -7.77 2.77 -13.19
N ALA A 100 -7.38 2.98 -11.93
CA ALA A 100 -7.69 4.21 -11.21
C ALA A 100 -7.11 5.45 -11.92
N LEU A 101 -5.84 5.40 -12.37
CA LEU A 101 -5.24 6.51 -13.12
C LEU A 101 -5.93 6.77 -14.46
N SER A 102 -6.39 5.72 -15.15
CA SER A 102 -7.17 5.85 -16.38
C SER A 102 -8.52 6.53 -16.11
N GLU A 103 -9.24 6.12 -15.06
CA GLU A 103 -10.51 6.73 -14.66
C GLU A 103 -10.34 8.21 -14.28
N ILE A 104 -9.28 8.54 -13.52
CA ILE A 104 -8.95 9.91 -13.13
C ILE A 104 -8.72 10.80 -14.36
N ASN A 105 -8.01 10.29 -15.37
CA ASN A 105 -7.68 11.03 -16.59
C ASN A 105 -8.79 10.98 -17.66
N SER A 106 -9.85 10.21 -17.45
CA SER A 106 -10.98 10.14 -18.37
C SER A 106 -11.70 11.49 -18.48
N ARG A 107 -12.24 11.77 -19.68
CA ARG A 107 -12.99 13.01 -19.94
C ARG A 107 -14.21 13.17 -19.03
N ASP A 108 -14.80 12.05 -18.63
CA ASP A 108 -15.99 12.00 -17.78
C ASP A 108 -15.67 12.14 -16.29
N ARG A 109 -14.37 12.13 -15.90
CA ARG A 109 -13.87 12.29 -14.53
C ARG A 109 -14.61 11.41 -13.51
N ASN A 110 -14.84 10.18 -13.91
CA ASN A 110 -15.56 9.15 -13.14
C ASN A 110 -14.67 8.47 -12.08
N PHE A 111 -13.70 9.15 -11.45
CA PHE A 111 -12.93 8.49 -10.40
C PHE A 111 -13.84 8.14 -9.22
N LEU A 112 -14.32 6.91 -9.18
CA LEU A 112 -15.38 6.50 -8.25
C LEU A 112 -14.79 5.93 -6.97
N ARG A 113 -13.73 5.14 -7.10
CA ARG A 113 -13.09 4.42 -6.01
C ARG A 113 -11.76 3.82 -6.46
N PHE A 114 -10.76 3.91 -5.60
CA PHE A 114 -9.63 2.99 -5.63
C PHE A 114 -9.83 1.95 -4.52
N PHE A 115 -9.56 0.69 -4.81
CA PHE A 115 -9.46 -0.35 -3.82
C PHE A 115 -8.44 -1.38 -4.28
N HIS A 116 -7.52 -1.76 -3.38
CA HIS A 116 -6.67 -2.91 -3.57
C HIS A 116 -6.34 -3.59 -2.24
N LEU A 117 -6.19 -4.92 -2.28
CA LEU A 117 -5.70 -5.73 -1.17
C LEU A 117 -4.29 -6.22 -1.53
N TYR A 118 -3.30 -5.69 -0.83
CA TYR A 118 -1.92 -6.14 -0.88
C TYR A 118 -1.70 -7.23 0.16
N ARG A 119 -0.90 -8.24 -0.17
CA ARG A 119 -0.43 -9.28 0.74
C ARG A 119 1.09 -9.35 0.68
N ASP A 120 1.72 -9.64 1.80
CA ASP A 120 3.13 -9.95 1.83
C ASP A 120 3.37 -11.37 1.26
N GLU A 121 4.62 -11.67 0.87
CA GLU A 121 4.98 -12.97 0.27
C GLU A 121 4.68 -14.16 1.19
N GLY A 122 4.74 -13.95 2.51
CA GLY A 122 4.40 -14.96 3.50
C GLY A 122 2.90 -15.07 3.81
N GLU A 123 2.06 -14.24 3.19
CA GLU A 123 0.61 -14.11 3.46
C GLU A 123 0.25 -13.91 4.95
N ASN A 124 1.18 -13.39 5.74
CA ASN A 124 1.02 -13.16 7.18
C ASN A 124 0.40 -11.80 7.48
N GLN A 125 0.32 -10.92 6.47
CA GLN A 125 -0.18 -9.57 6.59
C GLN A 125 -1.09 -9.22 5.41
N GLU A 126 -2.22 -8.58 5.72
CA GLU A 126 -3.15 -8.03 4.74
C GLU A 126 -3.10 -6.50 4.83
N LEU A 127 -2.83 -5.81 3.72
CA LEU A 127 -2.93 -4.35 3.62
C LEU A 127 -4.03 -3.97 2.63
N ARG A 128 -5.11 -3.38 3.14
CA ARG A 128 -6.22 -2.88 2.33
C ARG A 128 -6.05 -1.39 2.14
N ALA A 129 -5.88 -0.96 0.90
CA ALA A 129 -5.80 0.44 0.54
C ALA A 129 -7.07 0.84 -0.22
N ARG A 130 -7.72 1.91 0.23
CA ARG A 130 -8.95 2.43 -0.37
C ARG A 130 -8.91 3.94 -0.47
N ILE A 131 -9.35 4.45 -1.61
CA ILE A 131 -9.69 5.87 -1.79
C ILE A 131 -11.14 5.88 -2.24
N ARG A 132 -11.99 6.63 -1.54
CA ARG A 132 -13.42 6.71 -1.86
C ARG A 132 -13.90 8.14 -1.82
N ARG A 133 -14.89 8.45 -2.64
CA ARG A 133 -15.65 9.70 -2.49
C ARG A 133 -16.53 9.61 -1.24
N THR A 134 -16.54 10.68 -0.46
CA THR A 134 -17.47 10.93 0.63
C THR A 134 -18.33 12.14 0.30
N LYS A 135 -19.49 12.26 0.97
CA LYS A 135 -20.50 13.28 0.69
C LYS A 135 -20.92 13.30 -0.79
N ILE A 136 -21.24 12.11 -1.34
CA ILE A 136 -21.48 11.88 -2.78
C ILE A 136 -22.65 12.72 -3.33
N ILE A 137 -23.59 13.14 -2.48
CA ILE A 137 -24.75 13.98 -2.84
C ILE A 137 -24.41 15.48 -2.77
N SER A 138 -23.22 15.85 -2.30
CA SER A 138 -22.76 17.25 -2.22
C SER A 138 -22.28 17.77 -3.57
N LEU A 139 -22.43 19.08 -3.79
CA LEU A 139 -21.81 19.82 -4.91
C LEU A 139 -20.27 19.81 -4.83
N THR A 140 -19.73 19.58 -3.63
CA THR A 140 -18.29 19.46 -3.36
C THR A 140 -18.03 18.11 -2.67
N PRO A 141 -18.06 16.99 -3.42
CA PRO A 141 -17.69 15.70 -2.86
C PRO A 141 -16.25 15.76 -2.36
N GLU A 142 -15.96 15.06 -1.28
CA GLU A 142 -14.63 14.97 -0.66
C GLU A 142 -14.05 13.57 -0.90
N LEU A 143 -12.76 13.41 -0.61
CA LEU A 143 -12.11 12.12 -0.61
C LEU A 143 -11.83 11.66 0.83
N THR A 144 -11.96 10.36 1.01
CA THR A 144 -11.46 9.64 2.18
C THR A 144 -10.43 8.62 1.72
N VAL A 145 -9.29 8.58 2.41
CA VAL A 145 -8.25 7.58 2.23
C VAL A 145 -8.24 6.68 3.45
N GLU A 146 -8.27 5.37 3.21
CA GLU A 146 -8.18 4.34 4.23
C GLU A 146 -7.01 3.39 3.89
N ILE A 147 -6.15 3.14 4.86
CA ILE A 147 -5.11 2.10 4.77
C ILE A 147 -5.22 1.23 6.02
N ASP A 148 -5.58 -0.03 5.84
CA ASP A 148 -5.78 -0.99 6.92
C ASP A 148 -4.75 -2.12 6.80
N LEU A 149 -3.69 -2.06 7.60
CA LEU A 149 -2.67 -3.10 7.72
C LEU A 149 -3.01 -4.00 8.90
N VAL A 150 -3.20 -5.29 8.65
CA VAL A 150 -3.70 -6.24 9.64
C VAL A 150 -2.89 -7.53 9.58
N ASN A 151 -2.59 -8.09 10.75
CA ASN A 151 -2.07 -9.46 10.83
C ASN A 151 -3.13 -10.45 10.29
N SER A 152 -2.76 -11.35 9.37
CA SER A 152 -3.69 -12.27 8.71
C SER A 152 -4.45 -13.18 9.68
N THR A 153 -3.80 -13.64 10.77
CA THR A 153 -4.47 -14.44 11.81
C THR A 153 -5.52 -13.61 12.54
N TYR A 154 -5.20 -12.37 12.88
CA TYR A 154 -6.17 -11.46 13.48
C TYR A 154 -7.30 -11.09 12.52
N ALA A 155 -7.00 -10.83 11.25
CA ALA A 155 -7.98 -10.56 10.20
C ALA A 155 -8.96 -11.73 10.01
N LYS A 156 -8.47 -12.97 10.08
CA LYS A 156 -9.31 -14.17 10.03
C LYS A 156 -10.26 -14.22 11.23
N LYS A 157 -9.75 -14.03 12.46
CA LYS A 157 -10.59 -13.98 13.67
C LYS A 157 -11.70 -12.94 13.58
N LEU A 158 -11.42 -11.75 13.05
CA LEU A 158 -12.42 -10.70 12.85
C LEU A 158 -13.52 -11.11 11.86
N ARG A 159 -13.15 -11.82 10.77
CA ARG A 159 -14.12 -12.34 9.78
C ARG A 159 -15.01 -13.40 10.41
N ASP A 160 -14.42 -14.34 11.14
CA ASP A 160 -15.15 -15.44 11.78
C ASP A 160 -16.11 -14.90 12.85
N GLN A 161 -15.70 -13.90 13.65
CA GLN A 161 -16.59 -13.24 14.62
C GLN A 161 -17.76 -12.55 13.94
N LYS A 162 -17.53 -11.90 12.79
CA LYS A 162 -18.58 -11.21 12.05
C LYS A 162 -19.57 -12.18 11.40
N SER A 163 -19.11 -13.33 10.89
CA SER A 163 -20.02 -14.35 10.36
C SER A 163 -20.88 -14.93 11.48
N THR A 164 -20.30 -15.30 12.61
CA THR A 164 -21.08 -15.83 13.75
C THR A 164 -22.07 -14.81 14.31
N ALA A 165 -21.71 -13.53 14.37
CA ALA A 165 -22.64 -12.47 14.78
C ALA A 165 -23.78 -12.25 13.76
N SER A 166 -23.52 -12.49 12.48
CA SER A 166 -24.53 -12.42 11.42
C SER A 166 -25.47 -13.62 11.44
N ASP A 167 -24.95 -14.82 11.73
CA ASP A 167 -25.73 -16.05 11.84
C ASP A 167 -26.65 -16.07 13.07
N LEU A 168 -26.38 -15.21 14.06
CA LEU A 168 -27.26 -15.00 15.23
C LEU A 168 -28.41 -14.02 14.96
N ILE A 169 -28.43 -13.36 13.79
CA ILE A 169 -29.51 -12.48 13.34
C ILE A 169 -30.20 -13.17 12.15
N ASP A 170 -30.86 -14.29 12.41
CA ASP A 170 -31.88 -14.83 11.52
C ASP A 170 -33.23 -14.21 11.89
N PHE A 171 -33.92 -13.62 10.90
CA PHE A 171 -35.26 -13.04 11.02
C PHE A 171 -36.36 -14.11 10.97
#